data_AF-A0A9R0R9H2-F1
#
_entry.id   AF-A0A9R0R9H2-F1
#
_cell.length_a   1.000
_cell.length_b   1.000
_cell.length_c   1.000
_cell.angle_alpha   90.00
_cell.angle_beta   90.00
_cell.angle_gamma   90.00
#
_symmetry.space_group_name_H-M   'P 1'
#
loop_
_entity.id
_entity.type
_entity.pdbx_description
1 polymer ?
#
loop_
_entity_poly.entity_id
_entity_poly.type
_entity_poly.pdbx_seq_one_letter_code
_entity_poly.pdbx_strand_id
1 'polypeptide(L)'
;MEAKLMKIFAMLMLFSLCNRGNAECTLSDLHVTQTATGKNAGGNPEYAVEVENKCICTQTDVKLLAPGFKSSEPVDPQVFRPDADGKLGTLNNGSPVYYGYKITFSYASATKFSLRPFSSSIACS
;
A
#
# COMPACT_ATOMS: atom_id res chain seq x y z
N MET A 1 31.92 -40.77 16.46
CA MET A 1 31.15 -39.89 15.56
C MET A 1 32.10 -39.48 14.43
N GLU A 2 31.90 -40.03 13.24
CA GLU A 2 32.78 -39.86 12.07
C GLU A 2 33.03 -38.37 11.79
N ALA A 3 34.28 -37.98 11.52
CA ALA A 3 34.65 -36.59 11.20
C ALA A 3 33.86 -36.03 10.00
N LYS A 4 33.35 -36.91 9.13
CA LYS A 4 32.43 -36.58 8.04
C LYS A 4 31.07 -36.10 8.53
N LEU A 5 30.52 -36.71 9.58
CA LEU A 5 29.24 -36.34 10.17
C LEU A 5 29.30 -34.98 10.87
N MET A 6 30.43 -34.68 11.53
CA MET A 6 30.67 -33.38 12.17
C MET A 6 30.76 -32.22 11.15
N LYS A 7 31.37 -32.46 9.98
CA LYS A 7 31.46 -31.47 8.90
C LYS A 7 30.11 -31.17 8.26
N ILE A 8 29.28 -32.21 8.07
CA ILE A 8 27.92 -32.04 7.53
C ILE A 8 27.07 -31.23 8.51
N PHE A 9 27.16 -31.53 9.81
CA PHE A 9 26.42 -30.79 10.83
C PHE A 9 26.86 -29.33 10.94
N ALA A 10 28.18 -29.06 10.87
CA ALA A 10 28.72 -27.71 10.83
C ALA A 10 28.24 -26.91 9.60
N MET A 11 28.21 -27.55 8.42
CA MET A 11 27.75 -26.92 7.17
C MET A 11 26.24 -26.59 7.20
N LEU A 12 25.42 -27.46 7.80
CA LEU A 12 23.99 -27.22 8.00
C LEU A 12 23.72 -26.10 9.02
N MET A 13 24.50 -26.04 10.10
CA MET A 13 24.44 -24.94 11.08
C MET A 13 24.83 -23.61 10.43
N LEU A 14 25.89 -23.56 9.62
CA LEU A 14 26.29 -22.36 8.87
C LEU A 14 25.21 -21.89 7.87
N PHE A 15 24.48 -22.80 7.25
CA PHE A 15 23.35 -22.45 6.36
C PHE A 15 22.12 -21.93 7.13
N SER A 16 21.98 -22.32 8.40
CA SER A 16 20.88 -21.91 9.27
C SER A 16 21.04 -20.48 9.81
N LEU A 17 22.26 -19.92 9.82
CA LEU A 17 22.52 -18.56 10.27
C LEU A 17 22.21 -17.46 9.22
N CYS A 18 21.91 -17.83 7.98
CA CYS A 18 21.65 -16.86 6.89
C CYS A 18 20.16 -16.55 6.65
N ASN A 19 19.23 -17.18 7.39
CA ASN A 19 17.79 -16.97 7.22
C ASN A 19 17.22 -15.84 8.11
N ARG A 20 17.93 -14.72 8.24
CA ARG A 20 17.26 -13.44 8.53
C ARG A 20 16.87 -12.86 7.19
N GLY A 21 15.80 -13.41 6.59
CA GLY A 21 15.11 -12.72 5.52
C GLY A 21 14.49 -11.46 6.12
N ASN A 22 15.25 -10.38 6.16
CA ASN A 22 14.65 -9.05 6.31
C ASN A 22 13.82 -8.86 5.04
N ALA A 23 12.52 -9.11 5.12
CA ALA A 23 11.60 -8.58 4.11
C ALA A 23 11.67 -7.05 4.26
N GLU A 24 12.58 -6.43 3.51
CA GLU A 24 12.72 -4.98 3.48
C GLU A 24 11.49 -4.41 2.77
N CYS A 25 10.43 -4.19 3.55
CA CYS A 25 9.26 -3.49 3.07
C CYS A 25 9.62 -2.04 2.78
N THR A 26 9.01 -1.52 1.73
CA THR A 26 9.20 -0.18 1.23
C THR A 26 7.86 0.41 0.84
N LEU A 27 7.89 1.71 0.51
CA LEU A 27 6.72 2.40 -0.01
C LEU A 27 6.23 1.80 -1.35
N SER A 28 7.12 1.20 -2.15
CA SER A 28 6.74 0.59 -3.43
C SER A 28 5.91 -0.69 -3.29
N ASP A 29 5.87 -1.28 -2.09
CA ASP A 29 4.99 -2.42 -1.81
C ASP A 29 3.52 -2.03 -1.66
N LEU A 30 3.22 -0.72 -1.57
CA LEU A 30 1.86 -0.20 -1.70
C LEU A 30 1.51 -0.02 -3.17
N HIS A 31 0.68 -0.92 -3.70
CA HIS A 31 0.25 -0.88 -5.09
C HIS A 31 -1.08 -0.13 -5.20
N VAL A 32 -1.08 0.96 -5.96
CA VAL A 32 -2.30 1.71 -6.29
C VAL A 32 -2.74 1.38 -7.71
N THR A 33 -3.89 0.74 -7.85
CA THR A 33 -4.56 0.48 -9.12
C THR A 33 -5.74 1.43 -9.27
N GLN A 34 -5.93 1.96 -10.48
CA GLN A 34 -7.06 2.83 -10.79
C GLN A 34 -7.69 2.42 -12.12
N THR A 35 -8.98 2.10 -12.10
CA THR A 35 -9.70 1.53 -13.24
C THR A 35 -10.94 2.37 -13.53
N ALA A 36 -11.13 2.79 -14.79
CA ALA A 36 -12.38 3.44 -15.19
C ALA A 36 -13.53 2.43 -15.10
N THR A 37 -14.61 2.77 -14.39
CA THR A 37 -15.72 1.83 -14.16
C THR A 37 -16.71 1.81 -15.33
N GLY A 38 -16.60 2.77 -16.24
CA GLY A 38 -17.56 3.01 -17.33
C GLY A 38 -18.83 3.75 -16.88
N LYS A 39 -18.99 4.02 -15.59
CA LYS A 39 -20.09 4.82 -15.06
C LYS A 39 -19.77 6.31 -15.15
N ASN A 40 -20.82 7.11 -15.22
CA ASN A 40 -20.76 8.56 -15.04
C ASN A 40 -21.47 8.91 -13.74
N ALA A 41 -20.79 9.60 -12.83
CA ALA A 41 -21.32 10.04 -11.55
C ALA A 41 -21.00 11.53 -11.36
N GLY A 42 -21.95 12.34 -10.89
CA GLY A 42 -21.82 13.79 -10.86
C GLY A 42 -21.44 14.44 -12.20
N GLY A 43 -21.82 13.82 -13.33
CA GLY A 43 -21.49 14.29 -14.69
C GLY A 43 -20.07 14.00 -15.17
N ASN A 44 -19.28 13.24 -14.41
CA ASN A 44 -17.90 12.90 -14.73
C ASN A 44 -17.68 11.38 -14.75
N PRO A 45 -16.66 10.87 -15.48
CA PRO A 45 -16.33 9.46 -15.44
C PRO A 45 -15.88 9.04 -14.03
N GLU A 46 -16.35 7.86 -13.62
CA GLU A 46 -15.99 7.26 -12.34
C GLU A 46 -14.75 6.36 -12.48
N TYR A 47 -13.85 6.47 -11.51
CA TYR A 47 -12.67 5.64 -11.37
C TYR A 47 -12.70 4.90 -10.03
N ALA A 48 -12.59 3.57 -10.07
CA ALA A 48 -12.37 2.74 -8.90
C ALA A 48 -10.87 2.70 -8.58
N VAL A 49 -10.54 2.92 -7.31
CA VAL A 49 -9.19 2.88 -6.76
C VAL A 49 -9.07 1.67 -5.84
N GLU A 50 -7.97 0.95 -5.97
CA GLU A 50 -7.59 -0.13 -5.07
C GLU A 50 -6.16 0.12 -4.59
N VAL A 51 -5.96 0.18 -3.28
CA VAL A 51 -4.63 0.26 -2.66
C VAL A 51 -4.36 -1.03 -1.91
N GLU A 52 -3.37 -1.78 -2.37
CA GLU A 52 -2.97 -3.07 -1.83
C GLU A 52 -1.58 -2.97 -1.18
N ASN A 53 -1.43 -3.47 0.05
CA ASN A 53 -0.10 -3.69 0.62
C ASN A 53 0.38 -5.10 0.28
N LYS A 54 1.42 -5.19 -0.54
CA LYS A 54 2.04 -6.46 -0.96
C LYS A 54 3.18 -6.91 -0.07
N CYS A 55 3.57 -6.10 0.93
CA CYS A 55 4.56 -6.52 1.89
C CYS A 55 3.95 -7.23 3.08
N ILE A 56 4.69 -8.18 3.66
CA ILE A 56 4.27 -8.92 4.85
C ILE A 56 4.10 -8.03 6.09
N CYS A 57 4.84 -6.93 6.17
CA CYS A 57 4.69 -5.98 7.26
C CYS A 57 3.49 -5.06 7.04
N THR A 58 2.88 -4.66 8.15
CA THR A 58 1.77 -3.72 8.13
C THR A 58 2.30 -2.32 7.80
N GLN A 59 1.56 -1.58 6.96
CA GLN A 59 1.84 -0.17 6.71
C GLN A 59 0.69 0.69 7.25
N THR A 60 1.02 1.70 8.07
CA THR A 60 0.06 2.67 8.64
C THR A 60 0.34 4.07 8.11
N ASP A 61 -0.56 5.01 8.40
CA ASP A 61 -0.40 6.43 8.06
C ASP A 61 -0.08 6.67 6.58
N VAL A 62 -0.67 5.84 5.71
CA VAL A 62 -0.40 5.86 4.28
C VAL A 62 -0.92 7.18 3.69
N LYS A 63 0.00 7.94 3.10
CA LYS A 63 -0.28 9.15 2.34
C LYS A 63 -0.10 8.88 0.86
N LEU A 64 -1.06 9.32 0.06
CA LEU A 64 -0.97 9.34 -1.39
C LEU A 64 -0.74 10.78 -1.88
N LEU A 65 0.02 10.93 -2.96
CA LEU A 65 0.00 12.17 -3.75
C LEU A 65 -1.43 12.38 -4.28
N ALA A 66 -2.01 13.54 -3.99
CA ALA A 66 -3.37 13.89 -4.37
C ALA A 66 -3.50 15.39 -4.72
N PRO A 67 -2.64 15.94 -5.58
CA PRO A 67 -2.62 17.38 -5.85
C PRO A 67 -3.93 17.85 -6.49
N GLY A 68 -4.62 18.76 -5.82
CA GLY A 68 -5.90 19.30 -6.28
C GLY A 68 -7.01 18.24 -6.40
N PHE A 69 -6.90 17.13 -5.65
CA PHE A 69 -7.90 16.08 -5.68
C PHE A 69 -9.29 16.63 -5.36
N LYS A 70 -10.23 16.36 -6.27
CA LYS A 70 -11.63 16.71 -6.13
C LYS A 70 -12.47 15.65 -6.84
N SER A 71 -13.58 15.29 -6.21
CA SER A 71 -14.54 14.35 -6.77
C SER A 71 -15.89 15.04 -6.88
N SER A 72 -16.62 14.74 -7.94
CA SER A 72 -17.97 15.27 -8.18
C SER A 72 -19.02 14.57 -7.33
N GLU A 73 -18.69 13.35 -6.88
CA GLU A 73 -19.42 12.62 -5.86
C GLU A 73 -18.57 12.50 -4.58
N PRO A 74 -19.16 12.53 -3.38
CA PRO A 74 -18.42 12.42 -2.15
C PRO A 74 -17.71 11.07 -2.04
N VAL A 75 -16.43 11.10 -1.66
CA VAL A 75 -15.67 9.92 -1.23
C VAL A 75 -15.79 9.82 0.29
N ASP A 76 -15.96 8.60 0.82
CA ASP A 76 -15.99 8.40 2.27
C ASP A 76 -14.65 8.88 2.90
N PRO A 77 -14.67 9.90 3.77
CA PRO A 77 -13.46 10.46 4.37
C PRO A 77 -12.76 9.52 5.35
N GLN A 78 -13.41 8.42 5.76
CA GLN A 78 -12.77 7.34 6.53
C GLN A 78 -11.90 6.46 5.63
N VAL A 79 -12.22 6.36 4.34
CA VAL A 79 -11.48 5.53 3.38
C VAL A 79 -10.41 6.34 2.66
N PHE A 80 -10.72 7.54 2.21
CA PHE A 80 -9.74 8.45 1.61
C PHE A 80 -10.20 9.90 1.74
N ARG A 81 -9.29 10.78 2.17
CA ARG A 81 -9.53 12.24 2.18
C ARG A 81 -8.29 13.01 1.75
N PRO A 82 -8.44 14.10 0.97
CA PRO A 82 -7.38 15.08 0.80
C PRO A 82 -6.98 15.71 2.14
N ASP A 83 -5.70 15.99 2.31
CA ASP A 83 -5.17 16.72 3.44
C ASP A 83 -5.37 18.23 3.24
N ALA A 84 -5.25 19.01 4.33
CA ALA A 84 -5.48 20.45 4.31
C ALA A 84 -4.54 21.24 3.38
N ASP A 85 -3.39 20.65 3.02
CA ASP A 85 -2.43 21.26 2.09
C ASP A 85 -2.85 21.16 0.61
N GLY A 86 -3.89 20.36 0.31
CA GLY A 86 -4.38 20.09 -1.05
C GLY A 86 -3.40 19.35 -1.95
N LYS A 87 -2.32 18.78 -1.38
CA LYS A 87 -1.25 18.08 -2.11
C LYS A 87 -1.25 16.59 -1.81
N LEU A 88 -1.54 16.22 -0.58
CA LEU A 88 -1.58 14.84 -0.13
C LEU A 88 -3.02 14.39 0.18
N GLY A 89 -3.19 13.09 0.33
CA GLY A 89 -4.42 12.51 0.87
C GLY A 89 -4.11 11.36 1.81
N THR A 90 -4.87 11.29 2.90
CA THR A 90 -4.81 10.23 3.90
C THR A 90 -5.68 9.04 3.48
N LEU A 91 -5.07 7.86 3.42
CA LEU A 91 -5.78 6.60 3.18
C LEU A 91 -6.21 5.96 4.50
N ASN A 92 -7.39 5.33 4.51
CA ASN A 92 -7.94 4.54 5.62
C ASN A 92 -7.92 5.26 6.98
N ASN A 93 -8.04 6.60 6.96
CA ASN A 93 -7.90 7.45 8.13
C ASN A 93 -6.60 7.21 8.94
N GLY A 94 -5.51 6.79 8.26
CA GLY A 94 -4.24 6.43 8.88
C GLY A 94 -4.19 5.00 9.47
N SER A 95 -5.31 4.30 9.49
CA SER A 95 -5.40 2.94 10.01
C SER A 95 -4.56 1.95 9.19
N PRO A 96 -4.14 0.82 9.79
CA PRO A 96 -3.37 -0.22 9.14
C PRO A 96 -3.88 -0.67 7.76
N VAL A 97 -2.94 -0.84 6.83
CA VAL A 97 -3.10 -1.64 5.61
C VAL A 97 -2.30 -2.91 5.79
N TYR A 98 -2.99 -4.00 6.12
CA TYR A 98 -2.39 -5.31 6.34
C TYR A 98 -1.94 -5.96 5.03
N TYR A 99 -1.00 -6.91 5.12
CA TYR A 99 -0.55 -7.71 3.98
C TYR A 99 -1.72 -8.38 3.25
N GLY A 100 -1.81 -8.18 1.94
CA GLY A 100 -2.84 -8.76 1.08
C GLY A 100 -4.23 -8.12 1.23
N TYR A 101 -4.38 -7.14 2.12
CA TYR A 101 -5.62 -6.37 2.25
C TYR A 101 -5.63 -5.22 1.26
N LYS A 102 -6.84 -4.89 0.80
CA LYS A 102 -7.11 -3.87 -0.20
C LYS A 102 -8.05 -2.82 0.38
N ILE A 103 -7.62 -1.57 0.35
CA ILE A 103 -8.50 -0.43 0.61
C ILE A 103 -9.05 0.05 -0.72
N THR A 104 -10.37 0.10 -0.85
CA THR A 104 -11.05 0.45 -2.10
C THR A 104 -11.95 1.65 -1.94
N PHE A 105 -11.94 2.55 -2.92
CA PHE A 105 -12.88 3.67 -3.01
C PHE A 105 -13.06 4.07 -4.47
N SER A 106 -14.13 4.81 -4.77
CA SER A 106 -14.36 5.38 -6.10
C SER A 106 -14.37 6.90 -6.03
N TYR A 107 -13.96 7.55 -7.12
CA TYR A 107 -14.11 9.00 -7.29
C TYR A 107 -14.57 9.32 -8.71
N ALA A 108 -15.20 10.47 -8.90
CA ALA A 108 -15.69 10.94 -10.19
C ALA A 108 -15.05 12.28 -10.57
N SER A 109 -14.30 12.31 -11.68
CA SER A 109 -13.55 13.48 -12.12
C SER A 109 -13.40 13.47 -13.64
N ALA A 110 -13.32 14.65 -14.27
CA ALA A 110 -13.10 14.77 -15.71
C ALA A 110 -11.80 14.09 -16.16
N THR A 111 -10.79 14.04 -15.30
CA THR A 111 -9.51 13.37 -15.54
C THR A 111 -9.12 12.48 -14.37
N LYS A 112 -8.36 11.44 -14.68
CA LYS A 112 -7.78 10.50 -13.72
C LYS A 112 -6.65 11.17 -12.91
N PHE A 113 -6.70 11.06 -11.57
CA PHE A 113 -5.67 11.59 -10.68
C PHE A 113 -4.44 10.68 -10.59
N SER A 114 -3.27 11.26 -10.29
CA SER A 114 -2.02 10.52 -10.03
C SER A 114 -1.89 10.19 -8.54
N LEU A 115 -2.59 9.15 -8.09
CA LEU A 115 -2.61 8.69 -6.69
C LEU A 115 -1.43 7.76 -6.39
N ARG A 116 -0.21 8.28 -6.34
CA ARG A 116 0.98 7.47 -6.01
C ARG A 116 1.22 7.46 -4.51
N PRO A 117 1.69 6.35 -3.91
CA PRO A 117 2.19 6.34 -2.54
C PRO A 117 3.26 7.43 -2.36
N PHE A 118 3.16 8.19 -1.26
CA PHE A 118 4.09 9.26 -0.91
C PHE A 118 4.86 8.95 0.36
N SER A 119 4.18 8.45 1.40
CA SER A 119 4.78 8.06 2.67
C SER A 119 3.93 7.03 3.39
N SER A 120 4.56 6.25 4.26
CA SER A 120 3.92 5.32 5.18
C SER A 120 4.83 5.05 6.37
N SER A 121 4.25 4.57 7.47
CA SER A 121 4.99 4.01 8.60
C SER A 121 4.95 2.49 8.50
N ILE A 122 6.11 1.84 8.54
CA ILE A 122 6.23 0.39 8.38
C ILE A 122 6.38 -0.27 9.75
N ALA A 123 5.47 -1.20 10.06
CA ALA A 123 5.49 -1.98 11.29
C ALA A 123 5.72 -3.46 10.96
N CYS A 124 6.96 -3.91 11.20
CA CYS A 124 7.40 -5.30 11.05
C CYS A 124 7.63 -5.93 12.44
N SER A 125 7.06 -7.11 12.70
CA SER A 125 7.20 -7.85 13.97
C SER A 125 7.40 -9.32 13.73
#